data_AF-A0A0B4EDG0-F1
#
_entry.id   AF-A0A0B4EDG0-F1
#
_cell.length_a   1.000
_cell.length_b   1.000
_cell.length_c   1.000
_cell.angle_alpha   90.00
_cell.angle_beta   90.00
_cell.angle_gamma   90.00
#
_symmetry.space_group_name_H-M   'P 1'
#
loop_
_entity.id
_entity.type
_entity.pdbx_description
1 polymer ?
#
loop_
_entity_poly.entity_id
_entity_poly.type
_entity_poly.pdbx_seq_one_letter_code
_entity_poly.pdbx_strand_id
1 'polypeptide(L)'
;GGKIIQRMVDVGDRVSAKQVLAKLDPKDLQTNVDSAQAQVVAEQARVKQAAAAFVRQEKLLPKGYTSRSEYDSAQAALRSSQSALAAAQAQLANAREQLGYTALVA
;
A
#
# COMPACT_ATOMS: atom_id res chain seq x y z
N GLY A 1 -0.02 10.92 -23.89
CA GLY A 1 1.09 11.76 -24.34
C GLY A 1 2.03 11.99 -23.18
N GLY A 2 3.18 11.30 -23.18
CA GLY A 2 4.19 11.44 -22.13
C GLY A 2 5.05 12.68 -22.39
N LYS A 3 5.32 13.46 -21.34
CA LYS A 3 6.14 14.67 -21.44
C LYS A 3 7.59 14.27 -21.21
N ILE A 4 8.36 14.25 -22.30
CA ILE A 4 9.81 14.03 -22.29
C ILE A 4 10.46 15.17 -21.51
N ILE A 5 11.11 14.83 -20.38
CA ILE A 5 11.93 15.78 -19.64
C ILE A 5 13.34 15.71 -20.25
N GLN A 6 13.72 16.82 -20.85
CA GLN A 6 14.95 17.07 -21.62
C GLN A 6 16.22 16.34 -21.17
N ARG A 7 16.93 15.86 -22.20
CA ARG A 7 18.25 15.24 -22.28
C ARG A 7 19.36 16.18 -21.81
N MET A 8 20.20 15.71 -20.88
CA MET A 8 21.57 16.20 -20.65
C MET A 8 22.43 15.01 -20.19
N VAL A 9 22.94 14.23 -21.13
CA VAL A 9 24.15 13.43 -20.92
C VAL A 9 24.97 13.57 -22.20
N ASP A 10 25.97 14.44 -22.15
CA ASP A 10 27.02 14.43 -23.15
C ASP A 10 27.86 13.16 -22.95
N VAL A 11 28.16 12.53 -24.07
CA VAL A 11 28.88 11.26 -24.16
C VAL A 11 30.33 11.51 -23.74
N GLY A 12 30.68 11.18 -22.49
CA GLY A 12 32.08 11.22 -22.04
C GLY A 12 32.35 11.30 -20.54
N ASP A 13 31.39 11.69 -19.70
CA ASP A 13 31.69 11.93 -18.28
C ASP A 13 31.67 10.66 -17.42
N ARG A 14 32.77 10.46 -16.69
CA ARG A 14 32.91 9.45 -15.63
C ARG A 14 31.78 9.63 -14.62
N VAL A 15 30.84 8.69 -14.63
CA VAL A 15 29.81 8.57 -13.60
C VAL A 15 30.46 8.37 -12.24
N SER A 16 30.58 9.47 -11.49
CA SER A 16 30.98 9.45 -10.09
C SER A 16 29.85 8.78 -9.31
N ALA A 17 30.12 8.00 -8.26
CA ALA A 17 29.12 7.26 -7.48
C ALA A 17 28.05 8.13 -6.76
N LYS A 18 27.98 9.42 -7.08
CA LYS A 18 27.00 10.44 -6.65
C LYS A 18 26.30 11.13 -7.84
N GLN A 19 26.50 10.64 -9.06
CA GLN A 19 25.93 11.19 -10.29
C GLN A 19 24.51 10.66 -10.45
N VAL A 20 23.60 11.34 -9.74
CA VAL A 20 22.20 11.56 -10.12
C VAL A 20 21.54 10.34 -10.77
N LEU A 21 20.94 9.48 -9.96
CA LEU A 21 19.88 8.59 -10.43
C LEU A 21 18.85 9.47 -11.13
N ALA A 22 18.83 9.42 -12.46
CA ALA A 22 18.06 10.30 -13.31
C ALA A 22 16.60 10.39 -12.85
N LYS A 23 16.16 11.59 -12.43
CA LYS A 23 14.78 12.10 -12.43
C LYS A 23 13.69 11.01 -12.26
N LEU A 24 13.52 10.44 -11.07
CA LEU A 24 12.14 10.26 -10.62
C LEU A 24 11.71 11.65 -10.16
N ASP A 25 10.78 12.27 -10.87
CA ASP A 25 10.24 13.56 -10.44
C ASP A 25 9.72 13.35 -9.01
N PRO A 26 10.13 14.15 -8.00
CA PRO A 26 9.60 14.02 -6.64
C PRO A 26 8.06 14.04 -6.63
N LYS A 27 7.41 14.60 -7.66
CA LYS A 27 5.98 14.50 -7.89
C LYS A 27 5.48 13.07 -8.16
N ASP A 28 6.24 12.25 -8.88
CA ASP A 28 5.91 10.84 -9.14
C ASP A 28 6.02 10.02 -7.84
N LEU A 29 7.04 10.30 -7.02
CA LEU A 29 7.19 9.67 -5.70
C LEU A 29 6.08 10.09 -4.73
N GLN A 30 5.71 11.37 -4.71
CA GLN A 30 4.57 11.84 -3.92
C GLN A 30 3.28 11.16 -4.36
N THR A 31 3.05 11.02 -5.67
CA THR A 31 1.88 10.30 -6.22
C THR A 31 1.86 8.84 -5.77
N ASN A 32 3.03 8.19 -5.69
CA ASN A 32 3.14 6.82 -5.17
C ASN A 32 2.80 6.74 -3.67
N VAL A 33 3.26 7.70 -2.86
CA VAL A 33 2.88 7.80 -1.44
C VAL A 33 1.38 7.99 -1.27
N ASP A 34 0.79 8.89 -2.05
CA ASP A 34 -0.65 9.19 -2.00
C ASP A 34 -1.47 7.96 -2.40
N SER A 35 -1.03 7.24 -3.44
CA SER A 35 -1.67 6.01 -3.90
C SER A 35 -1.58 4.88 -2.85
N ALA A 36 -0.41 4.69 -2.23
CA ALA A 36 -0.24 3.72 -1.15
C ALA A 36 -1.07 4.08 0.09
N GLN A 37 -1.20 5.38 0.39
CA GLN A 37 -2.03 5.87 1.48
C GLN A 37 -3.51 5.61 1.23
N ALA A 38 -3.98 5.80 -0.01
CA ALA A 38 -5.33 5.47 -0.42
C ALA A 38 -5.60 3.96 -0.29
N GLN A 39 -4.63 3.12 -0.67
CA GLN A 39 -4.75 1.67 -0.50
C GLN A 39 -4.89 1.27 0.98
N VAL A 40 -4.12 1.88 1.89
CA VAL A 40 -4.28 1.66 3.33
C VAL A 40 -5.69 2.00 3.79
N VAL A 41 -6.26 3.13 3.35
CA VAL A 41 -7.64 3.52 3.70
C VAL A 41 -8.66 2.51 3.17
N ALA A 42 -8.48 2.03 1.94
CA ALA A 42 -9.35 1.02 1.34
C ALA A 42 -9.31 -0.30 2.14
N GLU A 43 -8.12 -0.80 2.48
CA GLU A 43 -8.00 -2.04 3.26
C GLU A 43 -8.48 -1.86 4.71
N GLN A 44 -8.34 -0.68 5.32
CA GLN A 44 -8.96 -0.37 6.61
C GLN A 44 -10.49 -0.49 6.55
N ALA A 45 -11.11 0.04 5.49
CA ALA A 45 -12.55 -0.09 5.29
C ALA A 45 -12.96 -1.55 5.12
N ARG A 46 -12.17 -2.33 4.37
CA ARG A 46 -12.38 -3.77 4.18
C ARG A 46 -12.30 -4.55 5.50
N VAL A 47 -11.31 -4.25 6.35
CA VAL A 47 -11.19 -4.84 7.69
C VAL A 47 -12.43 -4.52 8.53
N LYS A 48 -12.91 -3.26 8.52
CA LYS A 48 -14.12 -2.87 9.24
C LYS A 48 -15.35 -3.65 8.77
N GLN A 49 -15.51 -3.83 7.46
CA GLN A 49 -16.60 -4.61 6.89
C GLN A 49 -16.51 -6.09 7.29
N ALA A 50 -15.34 -6.70 7.16
CA ALA A 50 -15.12 -8.11 7.51
C ALA A 50 -15.30 -8.35 9.03
N ALA A 51 -14.87 -7.40 9.86
CA ALA A 51 -15.07 -7.47 11.30
C ALA A 51 -16.56 -7.43 11.67
N ALA A 52 -17.32 -6.52 11.05
CA ALA A 52 -18.77 -6.45 11.25
C ALA A 52 -19.46 -7.75 10.80
N ALA A 53 -19.02 -8.36 9.70
CA ALA A 53 -19.54 -9.65 9.24
C ALA A 53 -19.22 -10.78 10.23
N PHE A 54 -17.99 -10.86 10.70
CA PHE A 54 -17.57 -11.85 11.70
C PHE A 54 -18.37 -11.71 13.01
N VAL A 55 -18.51 -10.49 13.55
CA VAL A 55 -19.32 -10.22 14.76
C VAL A 55 -20.78 -10.64 14.58
N ARG A 56 -21.35 -10.48 13.37
CA ARG A 56 -22.70 -11.01 13.10
C ARG A 56 -22.74 -12.53 13.20
N GLN A 57 -21.81 -13.24 12.57
CA GLN A 57 -21.79 -14.70 12.63
C GLN A 57 -21.52 -15.23 14.05
N GLU A 58 -20.63 -14.58 14.79
CA GLU A 58 -20.35 -14.90 16.20
C GLU A 58 -21.62 -14.81 17.06
N LYS A 59 -22.48 -13.81 16.83
CA LYS A 59 -23.75 -13.64 17.57
C LYS A 59 -24.85 -14.60 17.12
N LEU A 60 -24.81 -15.10 15.88
CA LEU A 60 -25.83 -15.98 15.31
C LEU A 60 -25.53 -17.46 15.59
N LEU A 61 -24.26 -17.85 15.69
CA LEU A 61 -23.84 -19.24 15.87
C LEU A 61 -24.43 -19.90 17.13
N PRO A 62 -24.35 -19.30 18.34
CA PRO A 62 -24.93 -19.92 19.54
C PRO A 62 -26.47 -19.96 19.52
N LYS A 63 -27.11 -19.18 18.63
CA LYS A 63 -28.56 -19.19 18.43
C LYS A 63 -29.03 -20.21 17.39
N GLY A 64 -28.08 -20.91 16.72
CA GLY A 64 -28.38 -21.86 15.65
C GLY A 64 -28.86 -21.20 14.34
N TYR A 65 -28.69 -19.89 14.17
CA TYR A 65 -29.12 -19.15 12.97
C TYR A 65 -28.07 -19.08 11.85
N THR A 66 -26.89 -19.66 12.08
CA THR A 66 -25.81 -19.80 11.09
C THR A 66 -25.08 -21.12 11.32
N SER A 67 -24.36 -21.59 10.31
CA SER A 67 -23.53 -22.79 10.40
C SER A 67 -22.13 -22.49 10.94
N ARG A 68 -21.45 -23.52 11.47
CA ARG A 68 -20.04 -23.41 11.85
C ARG A 68 -19.14 -23.01 10.67
N SER A 69 -19.45 -23.52 9.48
CA SER A 69 -18.72 -23.20 8.24
C SER A 69 -18.79 -21.70 7.89
N GLU A 70 -19.97 -21.07 8.04
CA GLU A 70 -20.15 -19.64 7.79
C GLU A 70 -19.39 -18.78 8.81
N TYR A 71 -19.39 -19.17 10.09
CA TYR A 71 -18.59 -18.53 11.13
C TYR A 71 -17.09 -18.61 10.81
N ASP A 72 -16.59 -19.81 10.51
CA ASP A 72 -15.17 -20.04 10.21
C ASP A 72 -14.75 -19.28 8.94
N SER A 73 -15.63 -19.22 7.93
CA SER A 73 -15.43 -18.44 6.70
C SER A 73 -15.34 -16.94 6.99
N ALA A 74 -16.23 -16.40 7.83
CA ALA A 74 -16.18 -14.99 8.22
C ALA A 74 -14.92 -14.66 9.04
N GLN A 75 -14.49 -15.58 9.91
CA GLN A 75 -13.23 -15.44 10.65
C GLN A 75 -12.02 -15.45 9.72
N ALA A 76 -11.99 -16.35 8.73
CA ALA A 76 -10.94 -16.40 7.72
C ALA A 76 -10.90 -15.11 6.88
N ALA A 77 -12.06 -14.59 6.47
CA ALA A 77 -12.16 -13.34 5.73
C ALA A 77 -11.64 -12.14 6.54
N LEU A 78 -11.98 -12.05 7.83
CA LEU A 78 -11.44 -11.03 8.73
C LEU A 78 -9.91 -11.11 8.81
N ARG A 79 -9.36 -12.29 9.08
CA ARG A 79 -7.90 -12.50 9.15
C ARG A 79 -7.20 -12.12 7.85
N SER A 80 -7.77 -12.54 6.71
CA SER A 80 -7.24 -12.20 5.38
C SER A 80 -7.23 -10.68 5.15
N SER A 81 -8.32 -9.98 5.50
CA SER A 81 -8.37 -8.51 5.36
C SER A 81 -7.37 -7.79 6.27
N GLN A 82 -7.11 -8.30 7.48
CA GLN A 82 -6.11 -7.74 8.38
C GLN A 82 -4.70 -7.90 7.80
N SER A 83 -4.39 -9.05 7.22
CA SER A 83 -3.12 -9.27 6.52
C SER A 83 -2.96 -8.34 5.31
N ALA A 84 -4.03 -8.13 4.53
CA ALA A 84 -4.01 -7.21 3.41
C ALA A 84 -3.76 -5.76 3.86
N LEU A 85 -4.38 -5.33 4.96
CA LEU A 85 -4.11 -4.03 5.56
C LEU A 85 -2.64 -3.89 6.02
N ALA A 86 -2.09 -4.90 6.68
CA ALA A 86 -0.69 -4.89 7.10
C ALA A 86 0.26 -4.78 5.89
N ALA A 87 -0.03 -5.50 4.80
CA ALA A 87 0.73 -5.39 3.55
C ALA A 87 0.64 -3.98 2.94
N ALA A 88 -0.56 -3.38 2.90
CA ALA A 88 -0.73 -2.01 2.39
C ALA A 88 0.02 -0.98 3.26
N GLN A 89 0.05 -1.17 4.58
CA GLN A 89 0.82 -0.31 5.49
C GLN A 89 2.33 -0.41 5.23
N ALA A 90 2.85 -1.62 5.00
CA ALA A 90 4.24 -1.82 4.63
C ALA A 90 4.57 -1.17 3.27
N GLN A 91 3.68 -1.26 2.29
CA GLN A 91 3.85 -0.59 0.99
C GLN A 91 3.90 0.93 1.14
N LEU A 92 3.05 1.52 1.99
CA LEU A 92 3.09 2.94 2.31
C LEU A 92 4.40 3.35 3.01
N ALA A 93 4.91 2.53 3.93
CA ALA A 93 6.20 2.78 4.58
C ALA A 93 7.33 2.83 3.54
N ASN A 94 7.40 1.84 2.64
CA ASN A 94 8.40 1.79 1.57
C ASN A 94 8.30 3.02 0.62
N ALA A 95 7.08 3.43 0.26
CA ALA A 95 6.88 4.60 -0.60
C ALA A 95 7.37 5.90 0.09
N ARG A 96 7.13 6.04 1.40
CA ARG A 96 7.63 7.18 2.18
C ARG A 96 9.15 7.18 2.31
N GLU A 97 9.77 6.01 2.51
CA GLU A 97 11.22 5.88 2.54
C GLU A 97 11.84 6.32 1.20
N GLN A 98 11.29 5.88 0.07
CA GLN A 98 11.78 6.28 -1.26
C GLN A 98 11.71 7.79 -1.47
N LEU A 99 10.62 8.44 -1.04
CA LEU A 99 10.50 9.90 -1.07
C LEU A 99 11.54 10.57 -0.14
N GLY A 100 11.74 10.04 1.08
CA GLY A 100 12.72 10.55 2.04
C GLY A 100 14.17 10.45 1.55
N TYR A 101 14.54 9.35 0.89
CA TYR A 101 15.86 9.19 0.27
C TYR A 101 16.11 10.22 -0.84
N THR A 102 15.08 10.61 -1.61
CA THR A 102 15.25 11.68 -2.60
C THR A 102 15.47 13.05 -2.01
N ALA A 103 14.89 13.36 -0.84
CA ALA A 103 15.10 14.63 -0.15
C ALA A 103 16.49 14.76 0.49
N LEU A 104 17.15 13.64 0.84
CA LEU A 104 18.48 13.62 1.47
C LEU A 104 19.64 13.63 0.46
N VAL A 105 19.38 13.21 -0.78
CA VAL A 105 20.40 13.10 -1.84
C VAL A 105 20.32 14.28 -2.84
N ALA A 106 19.20 15.02 -2.87
CA ALA A 106 18.99 16.18 -3.73
C ALA A 106 19.76 17.43 -3.29
#